data_AF-A0A8S2TKE1-F1
#
_entry.id   AF-A0A8S2TKE1-F1
#
_cell.length_a   1.000
_cell.length_b   1.000
_cell.length_c   1.000
_cell.angle_alpha   90.00
_cell.angle_beta   90.00
_cell.angle_gamma   90.00
#
_symmetry.space_group_name_H-M   'P 1'
#
loop_
_entity.id
_entity.type
_entity.pdbx_description
1 polymer ?
#
loop_
_entity_poly.entity_id
_entity_poly.type
_entity_poly.pdbx_seq_one_letter_code
_entity_poly.pdbx_strand_id
1 'polypeptide(L)'
;SLGQDGVRYIIKHAEVKLIFADDITRVKNLIEWKDDTLALQIIITFVEPTPDLLKAAADKNLQLITYGSLREMGRNNLVDFAPPKPNDIALIMYTSGSTGEPK
;
A
#
# COMPACT_ATOMS: atom_id res chain seq x y z
N SER A 1 2.77 16.57 -5.04
CA SER A 1 2.91 15.35 -4.22
C SER A 1 2.61 15.72 -2.79
N LEU A 2 1.92 14.87 -2.01
CA LEU A 2 1.62 15.12 -0.59
C LEU A 2 2.84 14.92 0.33
N GLY A 3 3.98 14.50 -0.21
CA GLY A 3 5.21 14.27 0.55
C GLY A 3 5.13 13.06 1.49
N GLN A 4 6.22 12.80 2.21
CA GLN A 4 6.32 11.70 3.16
C GLN A 4 5.25 11.79 4.26
N ASP A 5 5.12 12.96 4.89
CA ASP A 5 4.21 13.14 6.03
C ASP A 5 2.75 12.99 5.62
N GLY A 6 2.36 13.52 4.45
CA GLY A 6 1.01 13.36 3.93
C GLY A 6 0.68 11.89 3.62
N VAL A 7 1.62 11.13 3.04
CA VAL A 7 1.43 9.70 2.80
C VAL A 7 1.32 8.92 4.11
N ARG A 8 2.19 9.19 5.10
CA ARG A 8 2.13 8.53 6.42
C ARG A 8 0.82 8.85 7.14
N TYR A 9 0.37 10.10 7.08
CA TYR A 9 -0.92 10.51 7.61
C TYR A 9 -2.05 9.69 7.01
N ILE A 10 -2.11 9.58 5.67
CA ILE A 10 -3.16 8.83 4.96
C ILE A 10 -3.16 7.36 5.36
N ILE A 11 -1.98 6.72 5.40
CA ILE A 11 -1.85 5.31 5.77
C ILE A 11 -2.38 5.07 7.18
N LYS A 12 -2.07 5.98 8.10
CA LYS A 12 -2.53 5.91 9.48
C LYS A 12 -4.03 6.20 9.61
N HIS A 13 -4.52 7.28 8.99
CA HIS A 13 -5.89 7.74 9.11
C HIS A 13 -6.91 6.79 8.46
N ALA A 14 -6.58 6.22 7.29
CA ALA A 14 -7.43 5.24 6.61
C ALA A 14 -7.06 3.78 6.93
N GLU A 15 -6.17 3.55 7.91
CA GLU A 15 -5.71 2.21 8.33
C GLU A 15 -5.29 1.32 7.13
N VAL A 16 -4.58 1.91 6.17
CA VAL A 16 -4.27 1.26 4.89
C VAL A 16 -3.35 0.07 5.11
N LYS A 17 -3.84 -1.13 4.80
CA LYS A 17 -3.08 -2.39 4.95
C LYS A 17 -2.27 -2.79 3.72
N LEU A 18 -2.69 -2.34 2.54
CA LEU A 18 -2.09 -2.71 1.26
C LEU A 18 -1.92 -1.48 0.38
N ILE A 19 -0.74 -1.34 -0.24
CA ILE A 19 -0.45 -0.25 -1.19
C ILE A 19 0.10 -0.83 -2.49
N PHE A 20 -0.36 -0.28 -3.61
CA PHE A 20 0.24 -0.49 -4.92
C PHE A 20 1.32 0.58 -5.18
N ALA A 21 2.51 0.15 -5.60
CA ALA A 21 3.62 1.03 -5.95
C ALA A 21 4.16 0.66 -7.35
N ASP A 22 4.10 1.63 -8.26
CA ASP A 22 4.45 1.54 -9.68
C ASP A 22 5.95 1.68 -9.96
N ASP A 23 6.72 2.24 -9.02
CA ASP A 23 8.16 2.43 -9.19
C ASP A 23 8.99 2.03 -7.95
N ILE A 24 10.27 1.75 -8.20
CA ILE A 24 11.21 1.26 -7.17
C ILE A 24 11.46 2.29 -6.06
N THR A 25 11.38 3.58 -6.37
CA THR A 25 11.59 4.66 -5.41
C THR A 25 10.45 4.71 -4.42
N ARG A 26 9.20 4.58 -4.87
CA ARG A 26 8.02 4.49 -4.01
C ARG A 26 8.04 3.23 -3.13
N VAL A 27 8.48 2.08 -3.67
CA VAL A 27 8.64 0.87 -2.85
C VAL A 27 9.67 1.10 -1.73
N LYS A 28 10.85 1.64 -2.05
CA LYS A 28 11.88 1.96 -1.05
C LYS A 28 11.38 2.93 0.00
N ASN A 29 10.72 4.01 -0.42
CA ASN A 29 10.12 4.99 0.48
C ASN A 29 9.12 4.35 1.44
N LEU A 30 8.20 3.51 0.96
CA LEU A 30 7.21 2.84 1.80
C LEU A 30 7.86 1.91 2.84
N ILE A 31 8.92 1.19 2.47
CA ILE A 31 9.68 0.35 3.39
C ILE A 31 10.40 1.21 4.44
N GLU A 32 11.07 2.28 4.01
CA GLU A 32 11.80 3.20 4.88
C GLU A 32 10.86 3.89 5.89
N TRP A 33 9.71 4.36 5.42
CA TRP A 33 8.74 5.11 6.21
C TRP A 33 7.87 4.24 7.12
N LYS A 34 7.97 2.90 7.00
CA LYS A 34 7.24 1.97 7.86
C LYS A 34 7.75 2.02 9.29
N ASP A 35 6.81 2.23 10.21
CA ASP A 35 6.95 2.09 11.66
C ASP A 35 5.73 1.37 12.25
N ASP A 36 5.75 1.13 13.56
CA ASP A 36 4.74 0.35 14.27
C ASP A 36 3.38 1.06 14.42
N THR A 37 3.30 2.36 14.09
CA THR A 37 2.04 3.12 14.09
C THR A 37 1.24 2.97 12.81
N LEU A 38 1.83 2.41 11.74
CA LEU A 38 1.18 2.21 10.45
C LEU A 38 0.63 0.80 10.30
N ALA A 39 -0.63 0.69 9.87
CA ALA A 39 -1.32 -0.59 9.60
C ALA A 39 -0.84 -1.31 8.33
N LEU A 40 0.11 -0.73 7.58
CA LEU A 40 0.62 -1.25 6.32
C LEU A 40 1.29 -2.63 6.52
N GLN A 41 0.85 -3.60 5.74
CA GLN A 41 1.33 -5.00 5.78
C GLN A 41 1.87 -5.46 4.44
N ILE A 42 1.27 -5.00 3.33
CA ILE A 42 1.56 -5.51 1.98
C ILE A 42 1.87 -4.36 1.03
N ILE A 43 2.95 -4.49 0.27
CA ILE A 43 3.25 -3.65 -0.88
C ILE A 43 3.14 -4.52 -2.13
N ILE A 44 2.27 -4.11 -3.06
CA ILE A 44 2.21 -4.69 -4.40
C ILE A 44 3.06 -3.84 -5.34
N THR A 45 4.12 -4.41 -5.90
CA THR A 45 5.05 -3.73 -6.80
C THR A 45 4.79 -4.09 -8.26
N PHE A 46 4.84 -3.11 -9.16
CA PHE A 46 4.83 -3.35 -10.61
C PHE A 46 6.22 -3.58 -11.21
N VAL A 47 7.27 -3.34 -10.42
CA VAL A 47 8.66 -3.59 -10.80
C VAL A 47 9.20 -4.82 -10.08
N GLU A 48 10.13 -5.53 -10.73
CA GLU A 48 10.77 -6.71 -10.15
C GLU A 48 11.70 -6.30 -8.99
N PRO A 49 11.47 -6.78 -7.76
CA PRO A 49 12.28 -6.41 -6.61
C PRO A 49 13.61 -7.16 -6.59
N THR A 50 14.67 -6.50 -6.12
CA THR A 50 15.94 -7.19 -5.85
C THR A 50 15.84 -8.03 -4.56
N PRO A 51 16.71 -9.04 -4.39
CA PRO A 51 16.77 -9.80 -3.13
C PRO A 51 16.96 -8.91 -1.89
N ASP A 52 17.77 -7.86 -2.01
CA ASP A 52 18.00 -6.92 -0.91
C ASP A 52 16.73 -6.13 -0.55
N LEU A 53 15.91 -5.78 -1.55
CA LEU A 53 14.66 -5.08 -1.32
C LEU A 53 13.61 -5.99 -0.67
N LEU A 54 13.55 -7.26 -1.07
CA LEU A 54 12.72 -8.28 -0.41
C LEU A 54 13.11 -8.44 1.05
N LYS A 55 14.42 -8.50 1.34
CA LYS A 55 14.94 -8.57 2.71
C LYS A 55 14.58 -7.32 3.51
N ALA A 56 14.80 -6.12 2.95
CA ALA A 56 14.47 -4.87 3.62
C ALA A 56 12.97 -4.75 3.95
N ALA A 57 12.09 -5.25 3.08
CA ALA A 57 10.66 -5.33 3.38
C ALA A 57 10.38 -6.32 4.52
N ALA A 58 10.98 -7.51 4.48
CA ALA A 58 10.81 -8.52 5.52
C ALA A 58 11.31 -8.04 6.90
N ASP A 59 12.45 -7.36 6.95
CA ASP A 59 13.01 -6.76 8.19
C ASP A 59 12.06 -5.70 8.79
N LYS A 60 11.14 -5.14 8.00
CA LYS A 60 10.08 -4.20 8.40
C LYS A 60 8.71 -4.85 8.60
N ASN A 61 8.64 -6.18 8.62
CA ASN A 61 7.41 -6.97 8.67
C ASN A 61 6.43 -6.64 7.52
N LEU A 62 6.97 -6.33 6.34
CA LEU A 62 6.19 -6.08 5.13
C LEU A 62 6.32 -7.26 4.15
N GLN A 63 5.21 -7.62 3.52
CA GLN A 63 5.22 -8.50 2.36
C GLN A 63 5.36 -7.65 1.09
N LEU A 64 6.38 -7.95 0.27
CA LEU A 64 6.54 -7.34 -1.04
C LEU A 64 6.18 -8.37 -2.12
N ILE A 65 5.10 -8.12 -2.86
CA ILE A 65 4.54 -9.05 -3.84
C ILE A 65 4.51 -8.37 -5.21
N THR A 66 4.97 -9.04 -6.26
CA THR A 66 4.84 -8.48 -7.61
C THR A 66 3.40 -8.55 -8.09
N TYR A 67 2.99 -7.57 -8.90
CA TYR A 67 1.65 -7.58 -9.51
C TYR A 67 1.39 -8.85 -10.33
N GLY A 68 2.44 -9.37 -11.01
CA GLY A 68 2.38 -10.65 -11.73
C GLY A 68 2.02 -11.82 -10.81
N SER A 69 2.71 -11.94 -9.66
CA SER A 69 2.43 -12.97 -8.66
C SER A 69 1.04 -12.80 -8.04
N LEU A 70 0.60 -11.58 -7.75
CA LEU A 70 -0.76 -11.31 -7.26
C LEU A 70 -1.83 -11.82 -8.23
N ARG A 71 -1.66 -11.59 -9.53
CA ARG A 71 -2.59 -12.09 -10.55
C ARG A 71 -2.61 -13.62 -10.62
N GLU A 72 -1.45 -14.25 -10.48
CA GLU A 72 -1.35 -15.72 -10.49
C GLU A 72 -2.02 -16.34 -9.25
N MET A 73 -1.84 -15.74 -8.07
CA MET A 73 -2.56 -16.14 -6.86
C MET A 73 -4.08 -16.05 -7.07
N GLY A 74 -4.56 -14.96 -7.66
CA GLY A 74 -5.99 -14.78 -7.96
C GLY A 74 -6.53 -15.78 -8.98
N ARG A 75 -5.76 -16.14 -10.01
CA ARG A 75 -6.15 -17.17 -11.00
C ARG A 75 -6.31 -18.54 -10.36
N ASN A 76 -5.44 -18.87 -9.41
CA ASN A 76 -5.45 -20.16 -8.72
C ASN A 76 -6.38 -20.19 -7.49
N ASN A 77 -7.00 -19.07 -7.14
CA ASN A 77 -7.89 -18.93 -5.99
C ASN A 77 -9.07 -18.02 -6.32
N LEU A 78 -10.01 -18.55 -7.12
CA LEU A 78 -11.23 -17.85 -7.46
C LEU A 78 -12.13 -17.70 -6.21
N VAL A 79 -12.71 -16.51 -6.07
CA VAL A 79 -13.66 -16.19 -5.01
C VAL A 79 -15.00 -15.79 -5.62
N ASP A 80 -16.09 -16.09 -4.92
CA ASP A 80 -17.42 -15.70 -5.36
C ASP A 80 -17.56 -14.17 -5.39
N PHE A 81 -18.34 -13.68 -6.36
CA PHE A 81 -18.62 -12.26 -6.47
C PHE A 81 -19.47 -11.78 -5.27
N ALA A 82 -18.96 -10.76 -4.57
CA ALA A 82 -19.65 -10.11 -3.47
C ALA A 82 -20.03 -8.67 -3.85
N PRO A 83 -21.30 -8.38 -4.21
CA PRO A 83 -21.72 -7.03 -4.60
C PRO A 83 -21.72 -6.08 -3.40
N PRO A 84 -21.35 -4.80 -3.59
CA PRO A 84 -21.40 -3.79 -2.53
C PRO A 84 -22.84 -3.38 -2.21
N LYS A 85 -23.05 -2.88 -1.00
CA LYS A 85 -24.28 -2.21 -0.56
C LYS A 85 -24.23 -0.72 -0.90
N PRO A 86 -25.38 -0.03 -1.03
CA PRO A 86 -25.42 1.41 -1.27
C PRO A 86 -24.67 2.27 -0.24
N ASN A 87 -24.52 1.76 0.99
CA ASN A 87 -23.86 2.47 2.09
C ASN A 87 -22.39 2.06 2.29
N ASP A 88 -21.84 1.16 1.47
CA ASP A 88 -20.43 0.78 1.56
C ASP A 88 -19.53 1.93 1.07
N ILE A 89 -18.42 2.16 1.76
CA ILE A 89 -17.44 3.18 1.36
C ILE A 89 -16.66 2.64 0.15
N ALA A 90 -16.84 3.28 -1.01
CA ALA A 90 -16.13 2.91 -2.23
C ALA A 90 -14.76 3.58 -2.37
N LEU A 91 -14.65 4.85 -1.96
CA LEU A 91 -13.45 5.67 -2.16
C LEU A 91 -13.35 6.75 -1.09
N ILE A 92 -12.13 6.98 -0.59
CA ILE A 92 -11.75 8.17 0.18
C ILE A 92 -10.73 8.92 -0.68
N MET A 93 -11.07 10.14 -1.10
CA MET A 93 -10.21 10.96 -1.96
C MET A 93 -9.54 12.05 -1.13
N TYR A 94 -8.24 11.87 -0.88
CA TYR A 94 -7.46 12.86 -0.15
C TYR A 94 -7.04 14.04 -1.01
N THR A 95 -7.15 15.24 -0.45
CA THR A 95 -6.72 16.51 -1.03
C THR A 95 -5.73 17.21 -0.09
N SER A 96 -4.87 18.08 -0.62
CA SER A 96 -3.98 18.88 0.21
C SER A 96 -4.80 19.89 1.03
N GLY A 97 -4.79 19.76 2.35
CA GLY A 97 -5.42 20.71 3.26
C GLY A 97 -4.65 22.03 3.38
N SER A 98 -5.35 23.12 3.69
CA SER A 98 -4.72 24.41 4.04
C SER A 98 -3.94 24.36 5.36
N THR A 99 -4.21 23.36 6.20
CA THR A 99 -3.60 23.14 7.51
C THR A 99 -2.39 22.20 7.48
N GLY A 100 -1.93 21.79 6.29
CA GLY A 100 -0.78 20.90 6.09
C GLY A 100 -1.13 19.40 6.04
N GLU A 101 -2.09 18.95 6.85
CA GLU A 101 -2.58 17.56 6.79
C GLU A 101 -3.57 17.34 5.62
N PRO A 102 -3.48 16.20 4.90
CA PRO A 102 -4.47 15.83 3.89
C PRO A 102 -5.88 15.68 4.47
N LYS A 103 -6.89 16.06 3.69
CA LYS A 103 -8.33 15.89 4.00
C LYS A 103 -9.00 14.95 3.03
#